data_AF-A0A820JZP3-F1
#
_entry.id   AF-A0A820JZP3-F1
#
_cell.length_a   1.000
_cell.length_b   1.000
_cell.length_c   1.000
_cell.angle_alpha   90.00
_cell.angle_beta   90.00
_cell.angle_gamma   90.00
#
_symmetry.space_group_name_H-M   'P 1'
#
loop_
_entity.id
_entity.type
_entity.pdbx_description
1 polymer ?
#
loop_
_entity_poly.entity_id
_entity_poly.type
_entity_poly.pdbx_seq_one_letter_code
_entity_poly.pdbx_strand_id
1 'polypeptide(L)'
;TSLSKTPKKLLYSIAIIEIVNLCLIIISLVATIWALLKIRKLQYRRIATRFDNVLIIVSLTGIYLYSIFSAFALLNNKNSATWIAYVKIVIVILEFIEGTVHAFFILVALHKRLNHTSKHEYPAREVITLLIILDLSLWFEETTTTTKHEANPFQLAFYHVIPWSIIAAIATPLQIFFRFHAS
;
A
#
# COMPACT_ATOMS: atom_id res chain seq x y z
N THR A 1 -5.74 17.39 21.82
CA THR A 1 -5.80 18.88 21.85
C THR A 1 -5.15 19.57 20.65
N SER A 2 -4.43 18.89 19.75
CA SER A 2 -3.88 19.52 18.53
C SER A 2 -4.88 19.68 17.38
N LEU A 3 -5.84 18.75 17.21
CA LEU A 3 -6.82 18.83 16.11
C LEU A 3 -7.89 19.92 16.30
N SER A 4 -8.23 20.33 17.53
CA SER A 4 -9.33 21.29 17.76
C SER A 4 -8.98 22.75 17.35
N LYS A 5 -7.70 23.04 17.08
CA LYS A 5 -7.23 24.34 16.62
C LYS A 5 -6.95 24.40 15.11
N THR A 6 -7.15 23.29 14.38
CA THR A 6 -6.94 23.27 12.93
C THR A 6 -8.04 24.05 12.21
N PRO A 7 -7.70 24.88 11.22
CA PRO A 7 -8.71 25.62 10.47
C PRO A 7 -9.64 24.62 9.77
N LYS A 8 -10.96 24.84 9.82
CA LYS A 8 -11.97 23.90 9.29
C LYS A 8 -11.65 23.42 7.86
N LYS A 9 -11.07 24.28 7.02
CA LYS A 9 -10.62 23.96 5.66
C LYS A 9 -9.59 22.82 5.62
N LEU A 10 -8.62 22.83 6.53
CA LEU A 10 -7.57 21.80 6.61
C LEU A 10 -8.15 20.43 6.99
N LEU A 11 -9.12 20.41 7.93
CA LEU A 11 -9.79 19.18 8.33
C LEU A 11 -10.53 18.52 7.16
N TYR A 12 -11.22 19.31 6.34
CA TYR A 12 -11.88 18.81 5.12
C TYR A 12 -10.87 18.28 4.10
N SER A 13 -9.72 18.95 3.91
CA SER A 13 -8.67 18.47 3.02
C SER A 13 -8.11 17.13 3.45
N ILE A 14 -7.81 16.94 4.74
CA ILE A 14 -7.33 15.66 5.28
C ILE A 14 -8.39 14.58 5.09
N ALA A 15 -9.65 14.88 5.42
CA ALA A 15 -10.77 13.96 5.23
C ALA A 15 -10.92 13.48 3.79
N ILE A 16 -10.82 14.38 2.81
CA ILE A 16 -10.91 14.04 1.39
C ILE A 16 -9.76 13.13 0.98
N ILE A 17 -8.53 13.43 1.41
CA ILE A 17 -7.36 12.61 1.11
C ILE A 17 -7.54 11.19 1.65
N GLU A 18 -7.94 11.04 2.92
CA GLU A 18 -8.13 9.71 3.51
C GLU A 18 -9.25 8.91 2.81
N ILE A 19 -10.33 9.57 2.39
CA ILE A 19 -11.40 8.89 1.63
C ILE A 19 -10.90 8.44 0.26
N VAL A 20 -10.11 9.28 -0.42
CA VAL A 20 -9.51 8.92 -1.72
C VAL A 20 -8.57 7.73 -1.56
N ASN A 21 -7.70 7.74 -0.54
CA ASN A 21 -6.81 6.61 -0.24
C ASN A 21 -7.61 5.32 -0.02
N LEU A 22 -8.64 5.38 0.83
CA LEU A 22 -9.49 4.24 1.11
C LEU A 22 -10.13 3.67 -0.16
N CYS A 23 -10.64 4.52 -1.04
CA CYS A 23 -11.18 4.10 -2.33
C CYS A 23 -10.12 3.44 -3.21
N LEU A 24 -8.92 4.03 -3.31
CA LEU A 24 -7.83 3.50 -4.13
C LEU A 24 -7.35 2.13 -3.63
N ILE A 25 -7.20 1.95 -2.31
CA ILE A 25 -6.80 0.67 -1.72
C ILE A 25 -7.85 -0.41 -1.98
N ILE A 26 -9.14 -0.09 -1.85
CA ILE A 26 -10.22 -1.06 -2.13
C ILE A 26 -10.20 -1.47 -3.61
N ILE A 27 -10.05 -0.51 -4.52
CA ILE A 27 -9.97 -0.79 -5.96
C ILE A 27 -8.74 -1.65 -6.27
N SER A 28 -7.58 -1.34 -5.69
CA SER A 28 -6.35 -2.12 -5.84
C SER A 28 -6.49 -3.55 -5.32
N LEU A 29 -7.08 -3.72 -4.13
CA LEU A 29 -7.30 -5.03 -3.53
C LEU A 29 -8.20 -5.90 -4.43
N VAL A 30 -9.32 -5.35 -4.90
CA VAL A 30 -10.25 -6.05 -5.80
C VAL A 30 -9.56 -6.41 -7.12
N ALA A 31 -8.83 -5.47 -7.72
CA ALA A 31 -8.08 -5.70 -8.94
C ALA A 31 -7.03 -6.81 -8.78
N THR A 32 -6.30 -6.81 -7.66
CA THR A 32 -5.27 -7.80 -7.35
C THR A 32 -5.88 -9.19 -7.14
N ILE A 33 -6.99 -9.29 -6.42
CA ILE A 33 -7.73 -10.56 -6.26
C ILE A 33 -8.22 -11.07 -7.62
N TRP A 34 -8.80 -10.19 -8.45
CA TRP A 34 -9.25 -10.55 -9.79
C TRP A 34 -8.10 -11.05 -10.68
N ALA A 35 -6.94 -10.40 -10.61
CA ALA A 35 -5.73 -10.81 -11.32
C ALA A 35 -5.20 -12.17 -10.84
N LEU A 36 -5.19 -12.41 -9.53
CA LEU A 36 -4.85 -13.71 -8.94
C LEU A 36 -5.74 -14.83 -9.48
N LEU A 37 -7.05 -14.61 -9.53
CA LEU A 37 -8.00 -15.60 -10.06
C LEU A 37 -7.75 -15.90 -11.55
N LYS A 38 -7.36 -14.88 -12.31
CA LYS A 38 -7.07 -15.01 -13.75
C LYS A 38 -5.76 -15.74 -14.01
N ILE A 39 -4.70 -15.41 -13.24
CA ILE A 39 -3.37 -16.00 -13.40
C ILE A 39 -3.33 -17.46 -12.92
N ARG A 40 -4.24 -17.88 -12.02
CA ARG A 40 -4.38 -19.30 -11.60
C ARG A 40 -4.50 -20.25 -12.79
N LYS A 41 -5.10 -19.83 -13.90
CA LYS A 41 -5.27 -20.63 -15.12
C LYS A 41 -4.00 -20.79 -15.96
N LEU A 42 -2.95 -20.00 -15.72
CA LEU A 42 -1.68 -20.08 -16.45
C LEU A 42 -0.80 -21.24 -15.97
N GLN A 43 -0.03 -21.81 -16.89
CA GLN A 43 0.91 -22.90 -16.59
C GLN A 43 2.08 -22.43 -15.74
N TYR A 44 2.49 -23.29 -14.80
CA TYR A 44 3.63 -23.05 -13.93
C TYR A 44 4.94 -23.24 -14.68
N ARG A 45 5.85 -22.27 -14.60
CA ARG A 45 7.23 -22.40 -15.10
C ARG A 45 8.18 -21.75 -14.10
N ARG A 46 9.22 -22.48 -13.71
CA ARG A 46 10.20 -22.06 -12.72
C ARG A 46 11.20 -21.06 -13.32
N ILE A 47 10.75 -19.82 -13.54
CA ILE A 47 11.58 -18.73 -14.08
C ILE A 47 12.15 -17.85 -12.96
N ALA A 48 11.38 -17.62 -11.89
CA ALA A 48 11.80 -16.78 -10.77
C ALA A 48 13.11 -17.28 -10.13
N THR A 49 14.06 -16.38 -9.97
CA THR A 49 15.31 -16.68 -9.29
C THR A 49 15.10 -16.62 -7.77
N ARG A 50 15.97 -17.28 -7.01
CA ARG A 50 15.94 -17.16 -5.53
C ARG A 50 16.11 -15.70 -5.08
N PHE A 51 16.78 -14.89 -5.88
CA PHE A 51 17.02 -13.49 -5.59
C PHE A 51 15.72 -12.67 -5.63
N ASP A 52 14.89 -12.85 -6.66
CA ASP A 52 13.59 -12.15 -6.81
C ASP A 52 12.67 -12.42 -5.60
N ASN A 53 12.64 -13.66 -5.12
CA ASN A 53 11.85 -14.03 -3.95
C ASN A 53 12.34 -13.36 -2.66
N VAL A 54 13.66 -13.28 -2.45
CA VAL A 54 14.24 -12.60 -1.28
C VAL A 54 13.96 -11.10 -1.35
N LEU A 55 14.07 -10.51 -2.55
CA LEU A 55 13.80 -9.10 -2.79
C LEU A 55 12.37 -8.72 -2.43
N ILE A 56 11.40 -9.53 -2.82
CA ILE A 56 9.98 -9.32 -2.47
C ILE A 56 9.77 -9.41 -0.95
N ILE A 57 10.37 -10.40 -0.29
CA ILE A 57 10.24 -10.56 1.16
C ILE A 57 10.82 -9.36 1.90
N VAL A 58 12.03 -8.92 1.53
CA VAL A 58 12.67 -7.75 2.15
C VAL A 58 11.80 -6.51 1.95
N SER A 59 11.28 -6.30 0.75
CA SER A 59 10.45 -5.14 0.44
C SER A 59 9.11 -5.15 1.20
N LEU A 60 8.51 -6.32 1.39
CA LEU A 60 7.29 -6.51 2.19
C LEU A 60 7.50 -6.15 3.67
N THR A 61 8.71 -6.33 4.21
CA THR A 61 9.03 -5.91 5.59
C THR A 61 8.85 -4.40 5.79
N GLY A 62 9.15 -3.59 4.77
CA GLY A 62 8.95 -2.14 4.83
C GLY A 62 7.47 -1.75 4.96
N ILE A 63 6.59 -2.42 4.21
CA ILE A 63 5.14 -2.25 4.31
C ILE A 63 4.67 -2.60 5.73
N TYR A 64 5.11 -3.75 6.25
CA TYR A 64 4.72 -4.20 7.59
C TYR A 64 5.22 -3.29 8.71
N LEU A 65 6.46 -2.82 8.63
CA LEU A 65 6.99 -1.85 9.59
C LEU A 65 6.12 -0.60 9.62
N TYR A 66 5.85 0.00 8.46
CA TYR A 66 5.04 1.22 8.39
C TYR A 66 3.62 1.02 8.94
N SER A 67 2.94 -0.05 8.53
CA SER A 67 1.56 -0.33 8.96
C SER A 67 1.48 -0.64 10.46
N ILE A 68 2.43 -1.41 11.02
CA ILE A 68 2.44 -1.78 12.45
C ILE A 68 2.66 -0.54 13.32
N PHE A 69 3.68 0.27 13.03
CA PHE A 69 3.95 1.49 13.78
C PHE A 69 2.81 2.50 13.65
N SER A 70 2.20 2.63 12.45
CA SER A 70 1.02 3.48 12.24
C SER A 70 -0.19 3.01 13.05
N ALA A 71 -0.49 1.70 13.04
CA ALA A 71 -1.59 1.13 13.81
C ALA A 71 -1.39 1.35 15.32
N PHE A 72 -0.16 1.15 15.81
CA PHE A 72 0.15 1.35 17.22
C PHE A 72 -0.01 2.81 17.66
N ALA A 73 0.41 3.78 16.85
CA ALA A 73 0.18 5.19 17.14
C ALA A 73 -1.31 5.54 17.19
N LEU A 74 -2.11 5.01 16.27
CA LEU A 74 -3.55 5.26 16.23
C LEU A 74 -4.31 4.64 17.40
N LEU A 75 -4.04 3.39 17.74
CA LEU A 75 -4.73 2.67 18.82
C LEU A 75 -4.46 3.29 20.21
N ASN A 76 -3.26 3.86 20.40
CA ASN A 76 -2.89 4.50 21.67
C ASN A 76 -3.35 5.96 21.76
N ASN A 77 -3.85 6.56 20.68
CA ASN A 77 -4.32 7.94 20.68
C ASN A 77 -5.77 8.07 21.16
N LYS A 78 -5.99 7.79 22.46
CA LYS A 78 -7.31 7.79 23.11
C LYS A 78 -8.00 9.17 23.17
N ASN A 79 -7.26 10.26 22.97
CA ASN A 79 -7.73 11.64 23.16
C ASN A 79 -8.25 12.33 21.88
N SER A 80 -8.22 11.66 20.72
CA SER A 80 -8.64 12.22 19.43
C SER A 80 -9.61 11.28 18.69
N ALA A 81 -10.66 10.82 19.36
CA ALA A 81 -11.74 10.00 18.78
C ALA A 81 -12.61 10.80 17.78
N THR A 82 -12.01 11.27 16.70
CA THR A 82 -12.71 11.83 15.54
C THR A 82 -13.01 10.71 14.55
N TRP A 83 -14.08 10.84 13.77
CA TRP A 83 -14.44 9.88 12.72
C TRP A 83 -13.27 9.62 11.74
N ILE A 84 -12.41 10.61 11.51
CA ILE A 84 -11.21 10.53 10.66
C ILE A 84 -10.20 9.51 11.23
N ALA A 85 -10.04 9.46 12.56
CA ALA A 85 -9.15 8.48 13.20
C ALA A 85 -9.63 7.05 12.96
N TYR A 86 -10.94 6.79 13.01
CA TYR A 86 -11.51 5.47 12.71
C TYR A 86 -11.30 5.08 11.24
N VAL A 87 -11.52 6.01 10.31
CA VAL A 87 -11.23 5.79 8.88
C VAL A 87 -9.76 5.47 8.68
N LYS A 88 -8.85 6.18 9.34
CA LYS A 88 -7.41 5.92 9.25
C LYS A 88 -7.02 4.54 9.80
N ILE A 89 -7.65 4.06 10.88
CA ILE A 89 -7.42 2.69 11.39
C ILE A 89 -7.80 1.66 10.32
N VAL A 90 -8.96 1.84 9.68
CA VAL A 90 -9.43 0.95 8.61
C VAL A 90 -8.46 0.97 7.43
N ILE A 91 -7.98 2.15 7.03
CA ILE A 91 -6.98 2.32 5.96
C ILE A 91 -5.72 1.53 6.28
N VAL A 92 -5.12 1.71 7.46
CA VAL A 92 -3.87 1.02 7.83
C VAL A 92 -4.02 -0.50 7.82
N ILE A 93 -5.18 -1.02 8.24
CA ILE A 93 -5.47 -2.46 8.19
C ILE A 93 -5.61 -2.92 6.73
N LEU A 94 -6.33 -2.17 5.90
CA LEU A 94 -6.51 -2.49 4.49
C LEU A 94 -5.19 -2.41 3.71
N GLU A 95 -4.32 -1.43 3.99
CA GLU A 95 -2.98 -1.31 3.41
C GLU A 95 -2.13 -2.56 3.73
N PHE A 96 -2.18 -3.04 4.97
CA PHE A 96 -1.48 -4.25 5.38
C PHE A 96 -1.97 -5.49 4.59
N ILE A 97 -3.29 -5.64 4.46
CA ILE A 97 -3.91 -6.74 3.73
C ILE A 97 -3.59 -6.64 2.23
N GLU A 98 -3.77 -5.46 1.65
CA GLU A 98 -3.53 -5.17 0.24
C GLU A 98 -2.08 -5.47 -0.13
N GLY A 99 -1.11 -4.94 0.62
CA GLY A 99 0.31 -5.20 0.37
C GLY A 99 0.66 -6.69 0.46
N THR A 100 0.03 -7.44 1.37
CA THR A 100 0.24 -8.90 1.48
C THR A 100 -0.33 -9.65 0.28
N VAL A 101 -1.57 -9.32 -0.13
CA VAL A 101 -2.23 -9.95 -1.29
C VAL A 101 -1.49 -9.61 -2.58
N HIS A 102 -1.00 -8.38 -2.71
CA HIS A 102 -0.22 -7.90 -3.85
C HIS A 102 1.14 -8.58 -3.93
N ALA A 103 1.87 -8.68 -2.81
CA ALA A 103 3.13 -9.43 -2.75
C ALA A 103 2.94 -10.90 -3.14
N PHE A 104 1.87 -11.53 -2.64
CA PHE A 104 1.53 -12.89 -3.01
C PHE A 104 1.20 -13.02 -4.50
N PHE A 105 0.48 -12.06 -5.08
CA PHE A 105 0.21 -12.01 -6.51
C PHE A 105 1.49 -11.97 -7.34
N ILE A 106 2.43 -11.08 -7.02
CA ILE A 106 3.71 -10.97 -7.73
C ILE A 106 4.49 -12.28 -7.62
N LEU A 107 4.61 -12.85 -6.41
CA LEU A 107 5.29 -14.13 -6.21
C LEU A 107 4.69 -15.23 -7.08
N VAL A 108 3.36 -15.32 -7.15
CA VAL A 108 2.68 -16.32 -8.00
C VAL A 108 2.88 -16.00 -9.49
N ALA A 109 2.85 -14.72 -9.87
CA ALA A 109 3.03 -14.27 -11.25
C ALA A 109 4.44 -14.58 -11.78
N LEU A 110 5.48 -14.37 -10.97
CA LEU A 110 6.88 -14.66 -11.34
C LEU A 110 7.14 -16.15 -11.66
N HIS A 111 6.30 -17.05 -11.14
CA HIS A 111 6.40 -18.49 -11.38
C HIS A 111 5.45 -18.99 -12.48
N LYS A 112 4.79 -18.10 -13.22
CA LYS A 112 3.84 -18.44 -14.30
C LYS A 112 4.25 -17.78 -15.61
N ARG A 113 3.95 -18.43 -16.75
CA ARG A 113 4.22 -17.88 -18.10
C ARG A 113 2.94 -17.90 -18.94
N LEU A 114 2.75 -16.90 -19.80
CA LEU A 114 1.74 -16.94 -20.87
C LEU A 114 2.14 -17.95 -21.95
N ASN A 115 1.18 -18.79 -22.37
CA ASN A 115 1.38 -19.69 -23.50
C ASN A 115 1.42 -18.89 -24.80
N HIS A 116 2.54 -18.94 -25.51
CA HIS A 116 2.73 -18.25 -26.81
C HIS A 116 1.85 -18.82 -27.95
N THR A 117 1.14 -19.92 -27.72
CA THR A 117 0.37 -20.64 -28.75
C THR A 117 -1.09 -20.19 -28.89
N SER A 118 -1.64 -19.50 -27.90
CA SER A 118 -3.02 -18.99 -27.95
C SER A 118 -3.03 -17.48 -28.22
N LYS A 119 -3.02 -17.09 -29.50
CA LYS A 119 -3.20 -15.71 -29.99
C LYS A 119 -4.53 -15.04 -29.56
N HIS A 120 -5.35 -15.67 -28.72
CA HIS A 120 -6.67 -15.18 -28.31
C HIS A 120 -6.80 -14.95 -26.79
N GLU A 121 -5.78 -15.26 -25.98
CA GLU A 121 -5.76 -15.05 -24.53
C GLU A 121 -5.02 -13.76 -24.13
N TYR A 122 -5.40 -12.64 -24.73
CA TYR A 122 -4.93 -11.32 -24.32
C TYR A 122 -5.59 -10.68 -23.07
N PRO A 123 -6.55 -11.26 -22.33
CA PRO A 123 -7.19 -10.51 -21.26
C PRO A 123 -6.28 -10.38 -20.04
N ALA A 124 -5.15 -11.10 -19.94
CA ALA A 124 -4.18 -10.95 -18.86
C ALA A 124 -3.39 -9.63 -18.92
N ARG A 125 -3.14 -9.08 -20.13
CA ARG A 125 -2.35 -7.85 -20.29
C ARG A 125 -3.07 -6.63 -19.74
N GLU A 126 -4.37 -6.50 -20.01
CA GLU A 126 -5.20 -5.39 -19.54
C GLU A 126 -5.25 -5.33 -18.00
N VAL A 127 -5.31 -6.49 -17.34
CA VAL A 127 -5.33 -6.56 -15.87
C VAL A 127 -4.00 -6.12 -15.28
N ILE A 128 -2.89 -6.59 -15.88
CA ILE A 128 -1.54 -6.23 -15.43
C ILE A 128 -1.32 -4.72 -15.61
N THR A 129 -1.72 -4.14 -16.74
CA THR A 129 -1.61 -2.68 -16.94
C THR A 129 -2.44 -1.89 -15.96
N LEU A 130 -3.66 -2.35 -15.64
CA LEU A 130 -4.50 -1.70 -14.63
C LEU A 130 -3.87 -1.78 -13.24
N LEU A 131 -3.28 -2.92 -12.87
CA LEU A 131 -2.56 -3.10 -11.62
C LEU A 131 -1.35 -2.17 -11.50
N ILE A 132 -0.55 -2.05 -12.56
CA ILE A 132 0.61 -1.14 -12.57
C ILE A 132 0.15 0.31 -12.35
N ILE A 133 -0.95 0.74 -13.01
CA ILE A 133 -1.49 2.10 -12.84
C ILE A 133 -1.99 2.32 -11.40
N LEU A 134 -2.67 1.33 -10.82
CA LEU A 134 -3.16 1.42 -9.44
C LEU A 134 -2.01 1.46 -8.43
N ASP A 135 -0.99 0.63 -8.61
CA ASP A 135 0.20 0.62 -7.77
C ASP A 135 0.98 1.95 -7.85
N LEU A 136 1.13 2.51 -9.05
CA LEU A 136 1.71 3.85 -9.25
C LEU A 136 0.87 4.95 -8.58
N SER A 137 -0.45 4.84 -8.64
CA SER A 137 -1.36 5.83 -8.04
C SER A 137 -1.25 5.83 -6.51
N LEU A 138 -1.27 4.65 -5.90
CA LEU A 138 -1.04 4.49 -4.46
C LEU A 138 0.35 5.00 -4.05
N TRP A 139 1.36 4.87 -4.92
CA TRP A 139 2.74 5.28 -4.61
C TRP A 139 2.85 6.80 -4.62
N PHE A 140 2.20 7.42 -5.60
CA PHE A 140 2.11 8.85 -5.71
C PHE A 140 1.40 9.48 -4.50
N GLU A 141 0.33 8.84 -4.02
CA GLU A 141 -0.38 9.25 -2.82
C GLU A 141 0.48 9.14 -1.55
N GLU A 142 1.16 8.01 -1.34
CA GLU A 142 2.04 7.79 -0.18
C GLU A 142 3.16 8.83 -0.13
N THR A 143 3.77 9.13 -1.28
CA THR A 143 4.84 10.14 -1.41
C THR A 143 4.32 11.54 -1.04
N THR A 144 3.13 11.88 -1.53
CA THR A 144 2.49 13.17 -1.27
C THR A 144 2.12 13.33 0.21
N THR A 145 1.67 12.26 0.84
CA THR A 145 1.25 12.22 2.24
C THR A 145 2.45 12.27 3.18
N THR A 146 3.51 11.49 2.90
CA THR A 146 4.74 11.46 3.69
C THR A 146 5.45 12.81 3.72
N THR A 147 5.39 13.58 2.63
CA THR A 147 6.02 14.91 2.55
C THR A 147 5.30 15.96 3.42
N LYS A 148 4.04 15.72 3.81
CA LYS A 148 3.22 16.70 4.53
C LYS A 148 3.20 16.40 6.03
N HIS A 149 3.78 17.31 6.82
CA HIS A 149 3.78 17.18 8.28
C HIS A 149 2.36 17.20 8.87
N GLU A 150 1.44 17.91 8.24
CA GLU A 150 0.03 17.99 8.64
C GLU A 150 -0.79 16.73 8.31
N ALA A 151 -0.27 15.85 7.44
CA ALA A 151 -0.97 14.65 6.99
C ALA A 151 -0.78 13.44 7.91
N ASN A 152 0.21 13.47 8.81
CA ASN A 152 0.48 12.41 9.79
C ASN A 152 0.32 12.88 11.26
N PRO A 153 -0.81 13.53 11.62
CA PRO A 153 -0.95 14.17 12.93
C PRO A 153 -0.99 13.16 14.08
N PHE A 154 -1.47 11.93 13.83
CA PHE A 154 -1.60 10.90 14.86
C PHE A 154 -0.25 10.25 15.20
N GLN A 155 0.55 9.93 14.19
CA GLN A 155 1.86 9.31 14.35
C GLN A 155 2.85 10.30 14.98
N LEU A 156 2.85 11.55 14.53
CA LEU A 156 3.69 12.61 15.10
C LEU A 156 3.31 12.97 16.54
N ALA A 157 2.01 12.92 16.87
CA ALA A 157 1.56 13.15 18.23
C ALA A 157 2.00 12.06 19.21
N PHE A 158 2.15 10.82 18.73
CA PHE A 158 2.54 9.68 19.56
C PHE A 158 4.06 9.49 19.65
N TYR A 159 4.74 9.43 18.49
CA TYR A 159 6.17 9.14 18.42
C TYR A 159 7.05 10.38 18.45
N HIS A 160 6.48 11.58 18.32
CA HIS A 160 7.20 12.82 18.01
C HIS A 160 7.86 12.79 16.63
N VAL A 161 8.34 13.95 16.18
CA VAL A 161 8.82 14.17 14.81
C VAL A 161 10.02 13.28 14.47
N ILE A 162 11.05 13.26 15.31
CA ILE A 162 12.31 12.59 14.99
C ILE A 162 12.15 11.06 14.90
N PRO A 163 11.54 10.36 15.88
CA PRO A 163 11.39 8.91 15.81
C PRO A 163 10.49 8.47 14.65
N TRP A 164 9.40 9.20 14.38
CA TRP A 164 8.54 8.90 13.23
C TRP A 164 9.27 9.11 11.90
N SER A 165 10.00 10.21 11.75
CA SER A 165 10.76 10.48 10.53
C SER A 165 11.81 9.41 10.23
N ILE A 166 12.44 8.81 11.25
CA ILE A 166 13.37 7.69 11.06
C ILE A 166 12.64 6.44 10.55
N ILE A 167 11.50 6.09 11.17
CA ILE A 167 10.69 4.94 10.75
C ILE A 167 10.24 5.13 9.30
N ALA A 168 9.70 6.30 8.96
CA ALA A 168 9.26 6.63 7.61
C ALA A 168 10.44 6.64 6.63
N ALA A 169 11.60 7.20 7.00
CA ALA A 169 12.79 7.23 6.14
C ALA A 169 13.35 5.85 5.80
N ILE A 170 13.12 4.84 6.65
CA ILE A 170 13.47 3.44 6.35
C ILE A 170 12.34 2.77 5.55
N ALA A 171 11.10 2.88 6.01
CA ALA A 171 9.99 2.14 5.42
C ALA A 171 9.65 2.60 3.99
N THR A 172 9.65 3.91 3.75
CA THR A 172 9.28 4.50 2.45
C THR A 172 10.16 3.96 1.32
N PRO A 173 11.51 4.04 1.34
CA PRO A 173 12.33 3.52 0.23
C PRO A 173 12.17 2.00 0.02
N LEU A 174 11.92 1.22 1.08
CA LEU A 174 11.61 -0.22 0.95
C LEU A 174 10.26 -0.47 0.25
N GLN A 175 9.24 0.34 0.54
CA GLN A 175 7.95 0.30 -0.15
C GLN A 175 8.09 0.72 -1.62
N ILE A 176 8.88 1.76 -1.90
CA ILE A 176 9.16 2.21 -3.26
C ILE A 176 9.87 1.09 -4.05
N PHE A 177 10.86 0.45 -3.42
CA PHE A 177 11.58 -0.65 -4.01
C PHE A 177 10.71 -1.88 -4.27
N PHE A 178 9.76 -2.20 -3.37
CA PHE A 178 8.73 -3.21 -3.59
C PHE A 178 7.99 -2.97 -4.90
N ARG A 179 7.51 -1.74 -5.09
CA ARG A 179 6.66 -1.35 -6.20
C ARG A 179 7.39 -1.32 -7.53
N PHE A 180 8.63 -0.82 -7.55
CA PHE A 180 9.47 -0.89 -8.75
C PHE A 180 9.85 -2.32 -9.15
N HIS A 181 9.99 -3.23 -8.20
CA HIS A 181 10.26 -4.64 -8.51
C HIS A 181 8.99 -5.41 -8.89
N ALA A 182 7.83 -4.95 -8.41
CA ALA A 182 6.52 -5.50 -8.70
C ALA A 182 6.00 -5.18 -10.11
N SER A 183 6.31 -3.98 -10.61
CA SER A 183 5.89 -3.43 -11.91
C SER A 183 6.77 -3.90 -13.06
#